data_AF-A0A7C4YF02-F1
#
_entry.id   AF-A0A7C4YF02-F1
#
_cell.length_a   1.000
_cell.length_b   1.000
_cell.length_c   1.000
_cell.angle_alpha   90.00
_cell.angle_beta   90.00
_cell.angle_gamma   90.00
#
_symmetry.space_group_name_H-M   'P 1'
#
loop_
_entity.id
_entity.type
_entity.pdbx_description
1 polymer ?
#
loop_
_entity_poly.entity_id
_entity_poly.type
_entity_poly.pdbx_seq_one_letter_code
_entity_poly.pdbx_strand_id
1 'polypeptide(L)'
;MHKKILLKGLLYGGLWGIAEATLGYILHLIGFFTGFRSFSGFIMYPVGIFFMYYSFVETGSYYTILLTSFFSATIKLSNLFFPFLPYYHTINPSIAIILEGLSSYVFIRFFETKGFLKNILRFSIASLFWRTLFILTLTIIGENRIKNYLNFLFLESFVNGIIAGFMFDRMKNLKIAEFRLNPILFYSTGILTQILFAFLIWKF
;
A
#
# COMPACT_ATOMS: atom_id res chain seq x y z
N MET A 1 -21.01 -15.64 -3.03
CA MET A 1 -20.39 -14.58 -2.20
C MET A 1 -18.88 -14.76 -2.05
N HIS A 2 -18.39 -15.87 -1.48
CA HIS A 2 -16.95 -16.10 -1.23
C HIS A 2 -16.04 -16.03 -2.47
N LYS A 3 -16.46 -16.59 -3.62
CA LYS A 3 -15.70 -16.52 -4.87
C LYS A 3 -15.44 -15.08 -5.34
N LYS A 4 -16.42 -14.18 -5.17
CA LYS A 4 -16.29 -12.77 -5.56
C LYS A 4 -15.29 -12.03 -4.67
N ILE A 5 -15.35 -12.27 -3.35
CA ILE A 5 -14.40 -11.73 -2.37
C ILE A 5 -12.98 -12.16 -2.74
N LEU A 6 -12.78 -13.46 -2.97
CA LEU A 6 -11.46 -14.00 -3.32
C LEU A 6 -10.95 -13.38 -4.62
N LEU A 7 -11.73 -13.45 -5.71
CA LEU A 7 -11.30 -12.94 -7.01
C LEU A 7 -10.98 -11.45 -6.99
N LYS A 8 -11.82 -10.62 -6.36
CA LYS A 8 -11.59 -9.17 -6.33
C LYS A 8 -10.46 -8.78 -5.37
N GLY A 9 -10.31 -9.47 -4.24
CA GLY A 9 -9.16 -9.25 -3.36
C GLY A 9 -7.84 -9.59 -4.04
N LEU A 10 -7.77 -10.71 -4.76
CA LEU A 10 -6.58 -11.08 -5.54
C LEU A 10 -6.33 -10.10 -6.70
N LEU A 11 -7.39 -9.67 -7.40
CA LEU A 11 -7.30 -8.71 -8.50
C LEU A 11 -6.70 -7.37 -8.06
N TYR A 12 -7.31 -6.76 -7.04
CA TYR A 12 -6.89 -5.45 -6.55
C TYR A 12 -5.59 -5.55 -5.75
N GLY A 13 -5.36 -6.65 -5.03
CA GLY A 13 -4.10 -6.89 -4.34
C GLY A 13 -2.95 -7.04 -5.33
N GLY A 14 -3.20 -7.69 -6.46
CA GLY A 14 -2.24 -7.79 -7.55
C GLY A 14 -1.93 -6.45 -8.19
N LEU A 15 -2.98 -5.62 -8.41
CA LEU A 15 -2.81 -4.31 -9.03
C LEU A 15 -1.99 -3.40 -8.13
N TRP A 16 -2.24 -3.46 -6.81
CA TRP A 16 -1.40 -2.78 -5.84
C TRP A 16 0.02 -3.34 -5.82
N GLY A 17 0.21 -4.66 -5.81
CA GLY A 17 1.55 -5.26 -5.86
C GLY A 17 2.36 -4.86 -7.10
N ILE A 18 1.71 -4.74 -8.26
CA ILE A 18 2.32 -4.19 -9.48
C ILE A 18 2.63 -2.70 -9.31
N ALA A 19 1.73 -1.91 -8.72
CA ALA A 19 1.98 -0.49 -8.45
C ALA A 19 3.18 -0.31 -7.49
N GLU A 20 3.33 -1.15 -6.47
CA GLU A 20 4.50 -1.19 -5.57
C GLU A 20 5.80 -1.50 -6.33
N ALA A 21 5.76 -2.47 -7.23
CA ALA A 21 6.92 -2.85 -8.03
C ALA A 21 7.30 -1.81 -9.10
N THR A 22 6.34 -1.00 -9.55
CA THR A 22 6.52 -0.02 -10.64
C THR A 22 6.57 1.41 -10.12
N LEU A 23 5.41 1.98 -9.78
CA LEU A 23 5.28 3.34 -9.25
C LEU A 23 6.09 3.52 -7.97
N GLY A 24 6.00 2.57 -7.03
CA GLY A 24 6.78 2.62 -5.78
C GLY A 24 8.28 2.71 -6.06
N TYR A 25 8.79 1.94 -7.02
CA TYR A 25 10.18 2.01 -7.46
C TYR A 25 10.54 3.36 -8.07
N ILE A 26 9.72 3.89 -8.99
CA ILE A 26 9.93 5.22 -9.59
C ILE A 26 10.01 6.29 -8.50
N LEU A 27 9.14 6.23 -7.49
CA LEU A 27 9.15 7.18 -6.37
C LEU A 27 10.39 7.05 -5.49
N HIS A 28 10.90 5.83 -5.28
CA HIS A 28 12.17 5.63 -4.60
C HIS A 28 13.36 6.18 -5.41
N LEU A 29 13.37 6.00 -6.73
CA LEU A 29 14.37 6.61 -7.61
C LEU A 29 14.33 8.13 -7.54
N ILE A 30 13.14 8.73 -7.62
CA ILE A 30 12.99 10.19 -7.48
C ILE A 30 13.54 10.63 -6.12
N GLY A 31 13.20 9.92 -5.04
CA GLY A 31 13.71 10.24 -3.71
C GLY A 31 15.23 10.07 -3.58
N PHE A 32 15.83 9.14 -4.32
CA PHE A 32 17.28 8.99 -4.42
C PHE A 32 17.93 10.18 -5.14
N PHE A 33 17.45 10.53 -6.34
CA PHE A 33 18.02 11.62 -7.15
C PHE A 33 17.82 13.01 -6.54
N THR A 34 16.72 13.23 -5.83
CA THR A 34 16.38 14.52 -5.21
C THR A 34 16.87 14.65 -3.77
N GLY A 35 17.30 13.54 -3.15
CA GLY A 35 17.61 13.46 -1.72
C GLY A 35 16.38 13.43 -0.80
N PHE A 36 15.17 13.60 -1.33
CA PHE A 36 13.94 13.63 -0.55
C PHE A 36 13.26 12.26 -0.48
N ARG A 37 13.50 11.50 0.59
CA ARG A 37 13.10 10.08 0.69
C ARG A 37 11.59 9.84 0.94
N SER A 38 10.80 10.85 1.29
CA SER A 38 9.39 10.69 1.68
C SER A 38 8.40 10.57 0.52
N PHE A 39 8.83 10.72 -0.73
CA PHE A 39 7.91 10.65 -1.89
C PHE A 39 7.10 9.34 -1.95
N SER A 40 7.75 8.20 -1.72
CA SER A 40 7.07 6.90 -1.71
C SER A 40 6.05 6.81 -0.57
N GLY A 41 6.43 7.26 0.63
CA GLY A 41 5.55 7.26 1.81
C GLY A 41 4.31 8.16 1.68
N PHE A 42 4.41 9.24 0.90
CA PHE A 42 3.29 10.16 0.62
C PHE A 42 2.25 9.62 -0.38
N ILE A 43 2.67 8.75 -1.30
CA ILE A 43 1.84 8.38 -2.46
C ILE A 43 1.37 6.93 -2.38
N MET A 44 2.23 6.01 -1.91
CA MET A 44 1.91 4.58 -1.97
C MET A 44 0.79 4.17 -1.02
N TYR A 45 0.68 4.78 0.16
CA TYR A 45 -0.45 4.51 1.05
C TYR A 45 -1.80 4.95 0.44
N PRO A 46 -1.98 6.18 -0.09
CA PRO A 46 -3.19 6.54 -0.84
C PRO A 46 -3.49 5.61 -2.03
N VAL A 47 -2.47 5.13 -2.75
CA VAL A 47 -2.63 4.13 -3.81
C VAL A 47 -3.12 2.79 -3.25
N GLY A 48 -2.59 2.35 -2.11
CA GLY A 48 -3.09 1.17 -1.40
C GLY A 48 -4.55 1.32 -0.97
N ILE A 49 -4.92 2.47 -0.39
CA ILE A 49 -6.30 2.82 -0.03
C ILE A 49 -7.22 2.74 -1.25
N PHE A 50 -6.76 3.22 -2.40
CA PHE A 50 -7.52 3.17 -3.64
C PHE A 50 -7.92 1.74 -3.99
N PHE A 51 -6.94 0.83 -4.06
CA PHE A 51 -7.20 -0.57 -4.41
C PHE A 51 -8.02 -1.30 -3.34
N MET A 52 -7.71 -1.08 -2.07
CA MET A 52 -8.43 -1.67 -0.94
C MET A 52 -9.89 -1.24 -0.90
N TYR A 53 -10.17 0.06 -1.01
CA TYR A 53 -11.54 0.56 -0.95
C TYR A 53 -12.36 0.12 -2.16
N TYR A 54 -11.78 0.06 -3.35
CA TYR A 54 -12.50 -0.47 -4.51
C TYR A 54 -12.80 -1.96 -4.41
N SER A 55 -11.87 -2.74 -3.87
CA SER A 55 -12.13 -4.15 -3.57
C SER A 55 -13.34 -4.31 -2.64
N PHE A 56 -13.47 -3.43 -1.65
CA PHE A 56 -14.62 -3.38 -0.76
C PHE A 56 -15.90 -2.97 -1.48
N VAL A 57 -15.88 -1.89 -2.27
CA VAL A 57 -17.05 -1.40 -3.01
C VAL A 57 -17.61 -2.46 -3.95
N GLU A 58 -16.75 -3.18 -4.68
CA GLU A 58 -17.21 -4.21 -5.61
C GLU A 58 -17.73 -5.47 -4.91
N THR A 59 -17.25 -5.78 -3.71
CA THR A 59 -17.61 -7.02 -3.00
C THR A 59 -18.67 -6.83 -1.92
N GLY A 60 -18.85 -5.61 -1.41
CA GLY A 60 -19.62 -5.30 -0.20
C GLY A 60 -19.00 -5.84 1.09
N SER A 61 -17.76 -6.37 1.06
CA SER A 61 -17.16 -7.06 2.20
C SER A 61 -15.87 -6.38 2.65
N TYR A 62 -15.82 -5.98 3.93
CA TYR A 62 -14.61 -5.40 4.51
C TYR A 62 -13.43 -6.38 4.54
N TYR A 63 -13.67 -7.70 4.55
CA TYR A 63 -12.60 -8.70 4.50
C TYR A 63 -11.76 -8.62 3.23
N THR A 64 -12.32 -8.11 2.14
CA THR A 64 -11.59 -7.91 0.87
C THR A 64 -10.45 -6.89 1.01
N ILE A 65 -10.57 -5.92 1.94
CA ILE A 65 -9.51 -4.95 2.26
C ILE A 65 -8.24 -5.69 2.74
N LEU A 66 -8.41 -6.59 3.71
CA LEU A 66 -7.31 -7.39 4.25
C LEU A 66 -6.75 -8.35 3.20
N LEU A 67 -7.62 -9.02 2.43
CA LEU A 67 -7.16 -9.91 1.37
C LEU A 67 -6.32 -9.18 0.31
N THR A 68 -6.74 -7.96 -0.05
CA THR A 68 -6.02 -7.09 -1.00
C THR A 68 -4.63 -6.76 -0.48
N SER A 69 -4.50 -6.35 0.79
CA SER A 69 -3.19 -6.00 1.37
C SER A 69 -2.30 -7.22 1.56
N PHE A 70 -2.84 -8.34 2.07
CA PHE A 70 -2.07 -9.57 2.21
C PHE A 70 -1.53 -10.06 0.87
N PHE A 71 -2.36 -10.04 -0.18
CA PHE A 71 -1.92 -10.48 -1.49
C PHE A 71 -0.87 -9.55 -2.09
N SER A 72 -1.03 -8.22 -1.96
CA SER A 72 0.01 -7.25 -2.35
C SER A 72 1.33 -7.51 -1.61
N ALA A 73 1.27 -7.77 -0.30
CA ALA A 73 2.44 -8.09 0.50
C ALA A 73 3.12 -9.40 0.08
N THR A 74 2.36 -10.43 -0.34
CA THR A 74 2.94 -11.67 -0.88
C THR A 74 3.67 -11.45 -2.20
N ILE A 75 3.15 -10.57 -3.06
CA ILE A 75 3.82 -10.14 -4.28
C ILE A 75 5.10 -9.37 -3.94
N LYS A 76 5.11 -8.54 -2.88
CA LYS A 76 6.34 -7.91 -2.44
C LYS A 76 7.34 -8.93 -1.89
N LEU A 77 6.88 -9.91 -1.11
CA LEU A 77 7.72 -10.97 -0.53
C LEU A 77 8.34 -11.91 -1.58
N SER A 78 7.76 -12.05 -2.78
CA SER A 78 8.42 -12.81 -3.85
C SER A 78 9.78 -12.23 -4.23
N ASN A 79 10.06 -10.97 -3.86
CA ASN A 79 11.38 -10.40 -4.07
C ASN A 79 12.49 -11.08 -3.23
N LEU A 80 12.14 -11.85 -2.21
CA LEU A 80 13.12 -12.65 -1.44
C LEU A 80 13.78 -13.75 -2.29
N PHE A 81 13.16 -14.15 -3.40
CA PHE A 81 13.75 -15.12 -4.32
C PHE A 81 14.80 -14.50 -5.27
N PHE A 82 15.01 -13.18 -5.24
CA PHE A 82 16.07 -12.53 -6.00
C PHE A 82 17.36 -12.45 -5.16
N PRO A 83 18.46 -13.10 -5.60
CA PRO A 83 19.67 -13.29 -4.78
C PRO A 83 20.46 -11.99 -4.46
N PHE A 84 20.09 -10.85 -5.04
CA PHE A 84 20.82 -9.59 -4.93
C PHE A 84 20.08 -8.48 -4.18
N LEU A 85 18.83 -8.72 -3.73
CA LEU A 85 18.09 -7.73 -2.94
C LEU A 85 18.31 -7.95 -1.43
N PRO A 86 18.74 -6.93 -0.67
CA PRO A 86 18.82 -7.06 0.78
C PRO A 86 17.45 -7.36 1.39
N TYR A 87 17.40 -8.32 2.31
CA TYR A 87 16.14 -8.83 2.86
C TYR A 87 15.24 -7.75 3.47
N TYR A 88 15.82 -6.74 4.12
CA TYR A 88 15.06 -5.64 4.74
C TYR A 88 14.37 -4.73 3.72
N HIS A 89 14.85 -4.62 2.48
CA HIS A 89 14.16 -3.90 1.40
C HIS A 89 12.91 -4.61 0.89
N THR A 90 12.72 -5.86 1.30
CA THR A 90 11.55 -6.66 0.97
C THR A 90 10.64 -6.83 2.19
N ILE A 91 11.20 -7.23 3.33
CA ILE A 91 10.44 -7.52 4.56
C ILE A 91 9.76 -6.26 5.11
N ASN A 92 10.48 -5.14 5.23
CA ASN A 92 9.94 -3.93 5.85
C ASN A 92 8.74 -3.37 5.06
N PRO A 93 8.82 -3.19 3.72
CA PRO A 93 7.66 -2.82 2.94
C PRO A 93 6.51 -3.82 3.01
N SER A 94 6.78 -5.14 3.01
CA SER A 94 5.73 -6.15 3.16
C SER A 94 4.99 -6.05 4.49
N ILE A 95 5.69 -5.81 5.60
CA ILE A 95 5.08 -5.55 6.91
C ILE A 95 4.24 -4.27 6.85
N ALA A 96 4.78 -3.19 6.27
CA ALA A 96 4.06 -1.93 6.11
C ALA A 96 2.74 -2.11 5.35
N ILE A 97 2.75 -2.78 4.18
CA ILE A 97 1.56 -3.08 3.37
C ILE A 97 0.49 -3.82 4.21
N ILE A 98 0.89 -4.81 5.01
CA ILE A 98 -0.03 -5.55 5.89
C ILE A 98 -0.65 -4.62 6.94
N LEU A 99 0.18 -3.80 7.60
CA LEU A 99 -0.27 -2.86 8.64
C LEU A 99 -1.15 -1.74 8.08
N GLU A 100 -0.85 -1.26 6.87
CA GLU A 100 -1.68 -0.33 6.12
C GLU A 100 -3.06 -0.94 5.87
N GLY A 101 -3.11 -2.20 5.45
CA GLY A 101 -4.38 -2.91 5.26
C GLY A 101 -5.16 -3.13 6.55
N LEU A 102 -4.49 -3.51 7.63
CA LEU A 102 -5.11 -3.66 8.95
C LEU A 102 -5.70 -2.33 9.44
N SER A 103 -4.92 -1.25 9.36
CA SER A 103 -5.37 0.09 9.73
C SER A 103 -6.56 0.53 8.86
N SER A 104 -6.43 0.39 7.55
CA SER A 104 -7.49 0.75 6.60
C SER A 104 -8.76 -0.02 6.86
N TYR A 105 -8.67 -1.32 7.14
CA TYR A 105 -9.81 -2.14 7.52
C TYR A 105 -10.50 -1.61 8.78
N VAL A 106 -9.75 -1.34 9.85
CA VAL A 106 -10.30 -0.81 11.11
C VAL A 106 -10.98 0.53 10.88
N PHE A 107 -10.28 1.46 10.24
CA PHE A 107 -10.78 2.82 10.05
C PHE A 107 -11.94 2.85 9.07
N ILE A 108 -11.90 2.09 7.98
CA ILE A 108 -12.98 2.02 6.97
C ILE A 108 -14.24 1.36 7.56
N ARG A 109 -14.09 0.32 8.40
CA ARG A 109 -15.22 -0.44 8.97
C ARG A 109 -15.89 0.25 10.16
N PHE A 110 -15.11 0.81 11.07
CA PHE A 110 -15.64 1.24 12.38
C PHE A 110 -15.79 2.76 12.54
N PHE A 111 -15.15 3.57 11.69
CA PHE A 111 -15.11 5.02 11.83
C PHE A 111 -15.74 5.74 10.64
N GLU A 112 -17.02 5.53 10.40
CA GLU A 112 -17.73 6.24 9.32
C GLU A 112 -17.83 7.74 9.60
N THR A 113 -17.49 8.54 8.60
CA THR A 113 -17.47 9.99 8.69
C THR A 113 -18.26 10.63 7.55
N LYS A 114 -19.04 11.67 7.89
CA LYS A 114 -19.69 12.55 6.92
C LYS A 114 -18.91 13.86 6.80
N GLY A 115 -18.56 14.22 5.57
CA GLY A 115 -17.84 15.45 5.25
C GLY A 115 -16.34 15.23 4.97
N PHE A 116 -15.83 16.03 4.02
CA PHE A 116 -14.47 15.96 3.51
C PHE A 116 -13.40 16.08 4.60
N LEU A 117 -13.49 17.09 5.48
CA LEU A 117 -12.51 17.29 6.55
C LEU A 117 -12.45 16.13 7.54
N LYS A 118 -13.60 15.49 7.83
CA LYS A 118 -13.63 14.31 8.70
C LYS A 118 -13.00 13.10 8.03
N ASN A 119 -13.13 12.94 6.71
CA ASN A 119 -12.42 11.90 5.97
C ASN A 119 -10.91 12.15 5.98
N ILE A 120 -10.45 13.39 5.79
CA ILE A 120 -9.01 13.72 5.93
C ILE A 120 -8.51 13.30 7.30
N LEU A 121 -9.20 13.71 8.37
CA LEU A 121 -8.80 13.38 9.73
C LEU A 121 -8.78 11.85 9.96
N ARG A 122 -9.82 11.14 9.51
CA ARG A 122 -9.90 9.68 9.57
C ARG A 122 -8.68 9.02 8.95
N PHE A 123 -8.30 9.42 7.73
CA PHE A 123 -7.16 8.82 7.04
C PHE A 123 -5.82 9.30 7.60
N SER A 124 -5.71 10.52 8.15
CA SER A 124 -4.53 10.95 8.90
C SER A 124 -4.29 10.06 10.12
N ILE A 125 -5.34 9.80 10.91
CA ILE A 125 -5.26 8.95 12.09
C ILE A 125 -4.97 7.50 11.69
N ALA A 126 -5.62 6.98 10.64
CA ALA A 126 -5.31 5.66 10.10
C ALA A 126 -3.84 5.55 9.64
N SER A 127 -3.32 6.60 9.00
CA SER A 127 -1.93 6.67 8.56
C SER A 127 -0.95 6.68 9.74
N LEU A 128 -1.27 7.47 10.77
CA LEU A 128 -0.50 7.53 12.01
C LEU A 128 -0.51 6.18 12.74
N PHE A 129 -1.67 5.51 12.76
CA PHE A 129 -1.86 4.24 13.43
C PHE A 129 -0.97 3.14 12.85
N TRP A 130 -0.98 2.91 11.53
CA TRP A 130 -0.15 1.85 10.94
C TRP A 130 1.34 2.17 11.07
N ARG A 131 1.75 3.45 10.96
CA ARG A 131 3.15 3.85 11.16
C ARG A 131 3.63 3.63 12.58
N THR A 132 2.76 3.89 13.56
CA THR A 132 3.07 3.61 14.96
C THR A 132 3.29 2.11 15.16
N LEU A 133 2.38 1.27 14.65
CA LEU A 133 2.55 -0.19 14.69
C LEU A 133 3.82 -0.65 13.97
N PHE A 134 4.16 -0.03 12.85
CA PHE A 134 5.36 -0.34 12.09
C PHE A 134 6.63 -0.01 12.88
N ILE A 135 6.73 1.19 13.45
CA ILE A 135 7.88 1.59 14.29
C ILE A 135 8.01 0.68 15.52
N LEU A 136 6.88 0.33 16.16
CA LEU A 136 6.88 -0.63 17.27
C LEU A 136 7.43 -1.99 16.83
N THR A 137 7.01 -2.46 15.66
CA THR A 137 7.50 -3.72 15.08
C THR A 137 9.01 -3.65 14.84
N LEU A 138 9.52 -2.57 14.24
CA LEU A 138 10.96 -2.38 14.03
C LEU A 138 11.74 -2.34 15.35
N THR A 139 11.18 -1.69 16.38
CA THR A 139 11.81 -1.58 17.70
C THR A 139 11.91 -2.96 18.37
N ILE A 140 10.85 -3.78 18.27
CA ILE A 140 10.84 -5.16 18.81
C ILE A 140 11.88 -6.04 18.09
N ILE A 141 12.09 -5.83 16.79
CA ILE A 141 13.08 -6.54 15.97
C ILE A 141 14.52 -6.01 16.23
N GLY A 142 14.67 -4.95 17.02
CA GLY A 142 15.96 -4.41 17.45
C GLY A 142 16.50 -3.24 16.62
N GLU A 143 15.69 -2.66 15.74
CA GLU A 143 16.10 -1.53 14.89
C GLU A 143 15.94 -0.19 15.63
N ASN A 144 17.00 0.26 16.32
CA ASN A 144 16.97 1.45 17.19
C ASN A 144 17.24 2.78 16.45
N ARG A 145 16.41 3.13 15.45
CA ARG A 145 16.51 4.40 14.69
C ARG A 145 15.37 5.39 14.94
N ILE A 146 14.80 5.38 16.14
CA ILE A 146 13.57 6.13 16.53
C ILE A 146 13.63 7.63 16.16
N LYS A 147 14.77 8.30 16.38
CA LYS A 147 14.94 9.74 16.10
C LYS A 147 14.75 10.12 14.62
N ASN A 148 14.89 9.17 13.70
CA ASN A 148 14.75 9.41 12.27
C ASN A 148 13.31 9.25 11.75
N TYR A 149 12.35 8.86 12.60
CA TYR A 149 10.98 8.56 12.18
C TYR A 149 9.95 9.64 12.50
N LEU A 150 10.33 10.80 13.08
CA LEU A 150 9.34 11.84 13.41
C LEU A 150 8.64 12.41 12.16
N ASN A 151 9.41 12.69 11.10
CA ASN A 151 8.84 13.15 9.83
C ASN A 151 7.97 12.07 9.19
N PHE A 152 8.44 10.83 9.20
CA PHE A 152 7.69 9.67 8.76
C PHE A 152 6.36 9.55 9.51
N LEU A 153 6.38 9.68 10.83
CA LEU A 153 5.23 9.48 11.69
C LEU A 153 4.20 10.62 11.56
N PHE A 154 4.62 11.88 11.59
CA PHE A 154 3.69 13.02 11.66
C PHE A 154 3.43 13.67 10.31
N LEU A 155 4.48 14.09 9.60
CA LEU A 155 4.35 14.82 8.34
C LEU A 155 3.73 13.94 7.27
N GLU A 156 4.26 12.72 7.07
CA GLU A 156 3.70 11.82 6.07
C GLU A 156 2.30 11.34 6.41
N SER A 157 1.98 11.14 7.69
CA SER A 157 0.61 10.79 8.08
C SER A 157 -0.38 11.91 7.77
N PHE A 158 0.00 13.17 7.99
CA PHE A 158 -0.85 14.31 7.66
C PHE A 158 -1.06 14.46 6.16
N VAL A 159 0.02 14.42 5.37
CA VAL A 159 -0.05 14.49 3.91
C VAL A 159 -0.87 13.33 3.34
N ASN A 160 -0.66 12.12 3.85
CA ASN A 160 -1.43 10.95 3.47
C ASN A 160 -2.90 11.09 3.78
N GLY A 161 -3.26 11.67 4.92
CA GLY A 161 -4.65 11.91 5.27
C GLY A 161 -5.33 12.88 4.31
N ILE A 162 -4.62 13.94 3.88
CA ILE A 162 -5.14 14.88 2.86
C ILE A 162 -5.40 14.14 1.54
N ILE A 163 -4.39 13.44 1.02
CA ILE A 163 -4.48 12.78 -0.29
C ILE A 163 -5.51 11.66 -0.25
N ALA A 164 -5.42 10.75 0.73
CA ALA A 164 -6.35 9.63 0.86
C ALA A 164 -7.78 10.09 1.18
N GLY A 165 -7.95 11.13 2.02
CA GLY A 165 -9.25 11.72 2.30
C GLY A 165 -9.91 12.33 1.08
N PHE A 166 -9.14 13.05 0.25
CA PHE A 166 -9.61 13.56 -1.03
C PHE A 166 -9.97 12.45 -2.01
N MET A 167 -9.08 11.47 -2.19
CA MET A 167 -9.32 10.32 -3.05
C MET A 167 -10.59 9.58 -2.64
N PHE A 168 -10.73 9.24 -1.36
CA PHE A 168 -11.87 8.51 -0.83
C PHE A 168 -13.20 9.24 -1.06
N ASP A 169 -13.23 10.56 -0.88
CA ASP A 169 -14.42 11.36 -1.12
C ASP A 169 -14.83 11.37 -2.60
N ARG A 170 -13.85 11.45 -3.51
CA ARG A 170 -14.08 11.35 -4.95
C ARG A 170 -14.54 9.95 -5.37
N MET A 171 -13.94 8.91 -4.79
CA MET A 171 -14.23 7.51 -5.12
C MET A 171 -15.67 7.09 -4.83
N LYS A 172 -16.34 7.71 -3.85
CA LYS A 172 -17.77 7.47 -3.58
C LYS A 172 -18.68 7.75 -4.77
N ASN A 173 -18.28 8.67 -5.64
CA ASN A 173 -19.09 9.13 -6.76
C ASN A 173 -18.63 8.54 -8.11
N LEU A 174 -17.53 7.79 -8.13
CA LEU A 174 -16.99 7.20 -9.35
C LEU A 174 -17.71 5.87 -9.64
N LYS A 175 -18.43 5.82 -10.77
CA LYS A 175 -18.84 4.56 -11.39
C LYS A 175 -17.62 3.99 -12.12
N ILE A 176 -16.99 2.95 -11.60
CA ILE A 176 -15.94 2.26 -12.34
C ILE A 176 -16.57 1.23 -13.29
N ALA A 177 -16.08 1.19 -14.52
CA ALA A 177 -16.26 0.05 -15.42
C ALA A 177 -15.74 -1.25 -14.78
N GLU A 178 -16.44 -2.36 -14.98
CA GLU A 178 -15.94 -3.67 -14.53
C GLU A 178 -14.58 -3.96 -15.17
N PHE A 179 -13.51 -3.96 -14.38
CA PHE A 179 -12.20 -4.42 -14.85
C PHE A 179 -12.25 -5.93 -15.08
N ARG A 180 -12.23 -6.33 -16.35
CA ARG A 180 -12.03 -7.72 -16.79
C ARG A 180 -10.56 -7.90 -17.15
N LEU A 181 -9.74 -8.34 -16.18
CA LEU A 181 -8.33 -8.64 -16.43
C LEU A 181 -8.19 -10.10 -16.88
N ASN A 182 -7.36 -10.32 -17.91
CA ASN A 182 -6.90 -11.66 -18.27
C ASN A 182 -5.85 -12.09 -17.22
N PRO A 183 -6.11 -13.13 -16.40
CA PRO A 183 -5.21 -13.51 -15.31
C PRO A 183 -3.79 -13.82 -15.77
N ILE A 184 -3.64 -14.47 -16.94
CA ILE A 184 -2.33 -14.88 -17.46
C ILE A 184 -1.49 -13.66 -17.80
N LEU A 185 -2.08 -12.69 -18.50
CA LEU A 185 -1.42 -11.44 -18.89
C LEU A 185 -1.03 -10.60 -17.67
N PHE A 186 -1.86 -10.67 -16.62
CA PHE A 186 -1.66 -9.93 -15.39
C PHE A 186 -0.52 -10.49 -14.55
N TYR A 187 -0.48 -11.81 -14.35
CA TYR A 187 0.61 -12.46 -13.62
C TYR A 187 1.94 -12.37 -14.38
N SER A 188 1.92 -12.53 -15.71
CA SER A 188 3.14 -12.45 -16.51
C SER A 188 3.73 -11.04 -16.49
N THR A 189 2.91 -9.98 -16.57
CA THR A 189 3.37 -8.59 -16.46
C THR A 189 3.88 -8.23 -15.06
N GLY A 190 3.25 -8.75 -14.00
CA GLY A 190 3.73 -8.58 -12.63
C GLY A 190 5.09 -9.23 -12.38
N ILE A 191 5.30 -10.46 -12.85
CA ILE A 191 6.58 -11.15 -12.73
C ILE A 191 7.66 -10.46 -13.58
N LEU A 192 7.33 -10.08 -14.82
CA LEU A 192 8.27 -9.43 -15.73
C LEU A 192 8.75 -8.08 -15.16
N THR A 193 7.85 -7.29 -14.57
CA THR A 193 8.21 -6.03 -13.92
C THR A 193 9.13 -6.27 -12.73
N GLN A 194 8.83 -7.23 -11.85
CA GLN A 194 9.72 -7.58 -10.75
C GLN A 194 11.14 -8.00 -11.20
N ILE A 195 11.24 -8.84 -12.23
CA ILE A 195 12.54 -9.27 -12.78
C ILE A 195 13.32 -8.07 -13.35
N LEU A 196 12.68 -7.26 -14.20
CA LEU A 196 13.32 -6.09 -14.80
C LEU A 196 13.85 -5.11 -13.74
N PHE A 197 13.09 -4.88 -12.67
CA PHE A 197 13.50 -3.98 -11.61
C PHE A 197 14.54 -4.59 -10.67
N ALA A 198 14.54 -5.90 -10.43
CA ALA A 198 15.61 -6.58 -9.69
C ALA A 198 16.98 -6.39 -10.39
N PHE A 199 17.01 -6.41 -11.73
CA PHE A 199 18.23 -6.12 -12.50
C PHE A 199 18.65 -4.65 -12.50
N LEU A 200 17.70 -3.71 -12.43
CA LEU A 200 17.99 -2.27 -12.39
C LEU A 200 18.52 -1.84 -11.01
N ILE A 201 18.01 -2.42 -9.92
CA ILE A 201 18.49 -2.17 -8.56
C ILE A 201 19.95 -2.58 -8.40
N TRP A 202 20.42 -3.61 -9.09
CA TRP A 202 21.83 -4.03 -9.03
C TRP A 202 22.83 -2.98 -9.54
N LYS A 203 22.38 -2.02 -10.37
CA LYS A 203 23.26 -0.96 -10.90
C LYS A 203 23.39 0.27 -10.01
N PHE A 204 22.68 0.35 -8.89
CA PHE A 204 22.63 1.49 -7.98
C PHE A 204 22.79 1.08 -6.51
#